data_AF-A0A5R8QNF8-F1
#
_entry.id   AF-A0A5R8QNF8-F1
#
_cell.length_a   1.000
_cell.length_b   1.000
_cell.length_c   1.000
_cell.angle_alpha   90.00
_cell.angle_beta   90.00
_cell.angle_gamma   90.00
#
_symmetry.space_group_name_H-M   'P 1'
#
loop_
_entity.id
_entity.type
_entity.pdbx_description
1 polymer ?
#
loop_
_entity_poly.entity_id
_entity_poly.type
_entity_poly.pdbx_seq_one_letter_code
_entity_poly.pdbx_strand_id
1 'polypeptide(L)' 'MNRYERQPQPADEAVVEYLDGEYRVRKPGAYVRCAVTGEPIPLEDLRYWNVDLQEPYSGPHAKLMRLGVKKPD' A
#
# COMPACT_ATOMS: atom_id res chain seq x y z
N MET A 1 16.96 3.92 -23.09
CA MET A 1 16.91 3.27 -21.76
C MET A 1 15.49 3.39 -21.26
N ASN A 2 14.78 2.27 -21.14
CA ASN A 2 13.35 2.20 -20.85
C ASN A 2 13.01 2.84 -19.49
N ARG A 3 12.50 4.06 -19.49
CA ARG A 3 11.74 4.64 -18.36
C ARG A 3 10.28 4.77 -18.77
N TYR A 4 9.70 3.67 -19.24
CA TYR A 4 8.26 3.52 -19.40
C TYR A 4 7.69 3.09 -18.04
N GLU A 5 7.74 3.98 -17.06
CA GLU A 5 6.91 3.80 -15.87
C GLU A 5 5.51 4.23 -16.27
N ARG A 6 4.79 3.26 -16.85
CA ARG A 6 3.36 3.28 -17.13
C ARG A 6 2.68 4.08 -16.04
N GLN A 7 2.25 5.29 -16.38
CA GLN A 7 1.38 6.07 -15.53
C GLN A 7 0.09 5.23 -15.41
N PRO A 8 -0.16 4.54 -14.29
CA PRO A 8 -1.32 3.69 -14.19
C PRO A 8 -2.51 4.64 -14.26
N GLN A 9 -3.48 4.28 -15.10
CA GLN A 9 -4.81 4.88 -15.16
C GLN A 9 -5.31 5.12 -13.73
N PRO A 10 -6.16 6.13 -13.47
CA PRO A 10 -6.77 6.32 -12.15
C PRO A 10 -7.67 5.11 -11.87
N ALA A 11 -7.05 4.05 -11.39
CA ALA A 11 -7.67 2.87 -10.87
C ALA A 11 -8.52 3.32 -9.67
N ASP A 12 -9.71 2.75 -9.52
CA ASP A 12 -10.50 3.05 -8.34
C ASP A 12 -9.78 2.55 -7.09
N GLU A 13 -9.95 3.28 -5.98
CA GLU A 13 -9.48 2.86 -4.67
C GLU A 13 -10.30 1.65 -4.20
N ALA A 14 -9.62 0.53 -4.01
CA ALA A 14 -10.17 -0.67 -3.43
C ALA A 14 -10.31 -0.49 -1.93
N VAL A 15 -11.42 -0.97 -1.38
CA VAL A 15 -11.55 -1.14 0.07
C VAL A 15 -11.35 -2.61 0.35
N VAL A 16 -10.28 -2.94 1.03
CA VAL A 16 -9.97 -4.31 1.44
C VAL A 16 -9.97 -4.42 2.96
N GLU A 17 -10.42 -5.56 3.45
CA GLU A 17 -10.31 -5.96 4.83
C GLU A 17 -9.10 -6.88 4.95
N TYR A 18 -8.12 -6.46 5.73
CA TYR A 18 -6.87 -7.18 5.91
C TYR A 18 -7.06 -8.31 6.92
N LEU A 19 -6.64 -9.52 6.55
CA LEU A 19 -6.71 -10.73 7.38
C LEU A 19 -5.30 -11.28 7.61
N ASP A 20 -5.18 -12.28 8.48
CA ASP A 20 -3.91 -12.95 8.76
C ASP A 20 -3.52 -13.85 7.58
N GLY A 21 -2.74 -13.29 6.65
CA GLY A 21 -2.23 -13.99 5.46
C GLY A 21 -3.07 -13.84 4.19
N GLU A 22 -4.27 -13.27 4.26
CA GLU A 22 -5.05 -12.87 3.07
C GLU A 22 -5.67 -11.48 3.26
N TYR A 23 -6.35 -10.98 2.22
CA TYR A 23 -7.21 -9.81 2.35
C TYR A 23 -8.51 -10.05 1.58
N ARG A 24 -9.60 -9.50 2.10
CA ARG A 24 -10.92 -9.60 1.49
C ARG A 24 -11.31 -8.28 0.85
N VAL A 25 -11.56 -8.29 -0.45
CA VAL A 25 -12.01 -7.08 -1.16
C VAL A 25 -13.48 -6.80 -0.80
N ARG A 26 -13.72 -5.72 -0.05
CA ARG A 26 -15.06 -5.19 0.26
C ARG A 26 -15.60 -4.32 -0.86
N LYS A 27 -14.74 -3.49 -1.46
CA LYS A 27 -15.06 -2.67 -2.63
C LYS A 27 -14.03 -2.94 -3.72
N PRO A 28 -14.46 -3.32 -4.93
CA PRO A 28 -13.54 -3.55 -6.03
C PRO A 28 -12.84 -2.25 -6.41
N GLY A 29 -11.55 -2.36 -6.69
CA GLY A 29 -10.67 -1.29 -7.13
C GLY A 29 -9.32 -1.90 -7.54
N ALA A 30 -8.38 -1.08 -7.97
CA ALA A 30 -7.08 -1.57 -8.43
C ALA A 30 -5.91 -1.22 -7.49
N TYR A 31 -6.09 -0.27 -6.57
CA TYR A 31 -5.08 0.03 -5.55
C TYR A 31 -5.69 0.34 -4.17
N VAL A 32 -4.87 0.24 -3.13
CA VAL A 32 -5.15 0.75 -1.78
C VAL A 32 -4.15 1.86 -1.45
N ARG A 33 -4.49 2.82 -0.58
CA ARG A 33 -3.54 3.88 -0.20
C ARG A 33 -2.72 3.48 1.01
N CYS A 34 -1.40 3.69 0.94
CA CYS A 34 -0.54 3.51 2.10
C CYS A 34 -1.01 4.40 3.26
N ALA A 35 -1.19 3.81 4.45
CA ALA A 35 -1.62 4.57 5.62
C ALA A 35 -0.58 5.59 6.12
N VAL A 36 0.69 5.43 5.73
CA VAL A 36 1.80 6.29 6.16
C VAL A 36 2.11 7.37 5.14
N THR A 37 2.29 6.98 3.87
CA THR A 37 2.71 7.91 2.80
C THR A 37 1.54 8.44 1.97
N GLY A 38 0.37 7.80 2.02
CA GLY A 38 -0.77 8.12 1.17
C GLY A 38 -0.61 7.67 -0.29
N GLU A 39 0.49 7.02 -0.65
CA GLU A 39 0.79 6.59 -2.01
C GLU A 39 -0.12 5.41 -2.44
N PRO A 40 -0.59 5.37 -3.70
CA PRO A 40 -1.39 4.26 -4.20
C PRO A 40 -0.54 3.00 -4.37
N ILE A 41 -0.96 1.91 -3.72
CA ILE A 41 -0.35 0.58 -3.75
C ILE A 41 -1.26 -0.33 -4.57
N PRO A 42 -0.82 -0.80 -5.75
CA PRO A 42 -1.57 -1.77 -6.54
C PRO A 42 -1.89 -3.00 -5.69
N LEU A 43 -3.11 -3.53 -5.78
CA LEU A 43 -3.48 -4.75 -5.04
C LEU A 43 -2.59 -5.95 -5.38
N GLU A 44 -2.06 -5.99 -6.60
CA GLU A 44 -1.09 -7.00 -7.06
C GLU A 44 0.29 -6.88 -6.37
N ASP A 45 0.64 -5.70 -5.89
CA ASP A 45 1.92 -5.43 -5.19
C ASP A 45 1.74 -5.27 -3.67
N LEU A 46 0.51 -5.35 -3.18
CA LEU A 46 0.18 -5.31 -1.76
C LEU A 46 0.72 -6.55 -1.04
N ARG A 47 1.95 -6.41 -0.50
CA ARG A 47 2.67 -7.46 0.23
C ARG A 47 2.75 -7.22 1.73
N TYR A 48 2.53 -5.99 2.18
CA TYR A 48 2.72 -5.59 3.56
C TYR A 48 1.48 -4.86 4.07
N TRP A 49 0.87 -5.39 5.13
CA TRP A 49 -0.25 -4.77 5.82
C TRP A 49 -0.23 -5.12 7.30
N ASN A 50 -0.97 -4.35 8.10
CA ASN A 50 -1.24 -4.65 9.49
C ASN A 50 -2.72 -4.99 9.67
N VAL A 51 -2.99 -6.21 10.16
CA VAL A 51 -4.34 -6.73 10.40
C VAL A 51 -5.01 -6.01 11.58
N ASP A 52 -4.26 -5.73 12.64
CA ASP A 52 -4.79 -5.08 13.84
C ASP A 52 -5.27 -3.66 13.56
N LEU A 53 -4.53 -2.95 12.70
CA LEU A 53 -4.79 -1.56 12.39
C LEU A 53 -5.53 -1.36 11.06
N GLN A 54 -5.72 -2.43 10.29
CA GLN A 54 -6.31 -2.40 8.94
C GLN A 54 -5.60 -1.41 8.00
N GLU A 55 -4.26 -1.39 8.04
CA GLU A 55 -3.44 -0.42 7.32
C GLU A 55 -2.47 -1.10 6.34
N PRO A 56 -2.50 -0.75 5.05
CA PRO A 56 -1.52 -1.20 4.08
C PRO A 56 -0.25 -0.34 4.07
N TYR A 57 0.86 -0.95 3.70
CA TYR A 57 2.15 -0.30 3.54
C TYR A 57 2.73 -0.58 2.16
N SER A 58 3.21 0.47 1.48
CA SER A 58 3.84 0.33 0.17
C SER A 58 5.19 -0.37 0.22
N GLY A 59 5.78 -0.50 1.41
CA GLY A 59 7.01 -1.24 1.60
C GLY A 59 7.58 -1.14 3.01
N PRO A 60 8.75 -1.76 3.25
CA PRO A 60 9.42 -1.73 4.55
C PRO A 60 9.79 -0.30 4.99
N HIS A 61 10.03 0.61 4.05
CA HIS A 61 10.32 2.00 4.34
C HIS A 61 9.13 2.74 4.98
N ALA A 62 7.90 2.44 4.56
CA ALA A 62 6.70 3.01 5.17
C ALA A 62 6.53 2.55 6.62
N LYS A 63 6.87 1.29 6.93
CA LYS A 63 6.90 0.78 8.31
C LYS A 63 7.98 1.47 9.17
N LEU A 64 9.14 1.78 8.59
CA LEU A 64 10.20 2.54 9.27
C LEU A 64 9.81 4.00 9.52
N MET A 65 9.11 4.64 8.58
CA MET A 65 8.57 6.00 8.77
C MET A 65 7.55 6.05 9.90
N ARG A 66 6.69 5.04 10.05
CA ARG A 66 5.76 4.95 11.18
C ARG A 66 6.48 4.86 12.53
N LEU A 67 7.63 4.18 12.58
CA LEU A 67 8.47 4.08 13.77
C LEU A 67 9.22 5.39 14.10
N GLY A 68 9.11 6.43 13.26
CA GLY A 68 9.71 7.73 13.51
C GLY A 68 11.23 7.79 13.27
N VAL A 69 11.80 6.81 12.56
CA VAL A 69 13.23 6.84 12.20
C VAL A 69 13.43 7.86 11.07
N LYS A 70 13.67 9.11 11.45
CA LYS A 70 14.21 10.13 10.55
C LYS A 70 15.54 9.60 10.01
N LYS A 71 15.72 9.57 8.69
CA LYS A 71 17.03 9.27 8.09
C LYS A 71 18.07 10.18 8.76
N PRO A 72 19.19 9.65 9.29
CA PRO A 72 20.35 10.49 9.49
C PRO A 72 20.83 10.93 8.09
N ASP A 73 21.04 12.24 7.92
CA ASP A 73 21.57 12.88 6.72
C ASP A 73 22.90 12.24 6.27
#